data_AF-A0A1I7T0Y8-F1
#
_entry.id   AF-A0A1I7T0Y8-F1
#
_cell.length_a   1.000
_cell.length_b   1.000
_cell.length_c   1.000
_cell.angle_alpha   90.00
_cell.angle_beta   90.00
_cell.angle_gamma   90.00
#
_symmetry.space_group_name_H-M   'P 1'
#
loop_
_entity.id
_entity.type
_entity.pdbx_description
1 polymer ?
#
loop_
_entity_poly.entity_id
_entity_poly.type
_entity_poly.pdbx_seq_one_letter_code
_entity_poly.pdbx_strand_id
1 'polypeptide(L)'
;MKNDQPQENTLRFLLRTLAVLCGVSKGALALLTQGGLELVVDRLLSTSSSICSVEAAGILTQLTNPQSAFIRLNHVEPIISRLLDLIDQCKSGDSLLLATAALNNVTLQHPNGVDIMYRNDVIRRFISAYNRENCATIFVQEQIVTAFSRLAARHLDRQMVEQNSIPVLLEFLSLTHPVHADYCRRIRYKAAVCIGTLANSEVGLKALYDNNGYCFSLVFNFS
;
A
#
# COMPACT_ATOMS: atom_id res chain seq x y z
N MET A 1 23.78 -11.05 -25.00
CA MET A 1 23.18 -10.48 -23.77
C MET A 1 24.08 -9.31 -23.35
N LYS A 2 23.64 -8.07 -23.60
CA LYS A 2 24.44 -6.88 -23.27
C LYS A 2 24.32 -6.57 -21.78
N ASN A 3 25.44 -6.16 -21.21
CA ASN A 3 25.67 -5.96 -19.79
C ASN A 3 25.08 -4.61 -19.34
N ASP A 4 23.76 -4.43 -19.43
CA ASP A 4 23.05 -3.16 -19.15
C ASP A 4 22.88 -2.88 -17.63
N GLN A 5 23.29 -3.84 -16.80
CA GLN A 5 23.15 -3.85 -15.33
C GLN A 5 23.80 -2.65 -14.62
N PRO A 6 24.97 -2.10 -15.04
CA PRO A 6 25.57 -0.93 -14.42
C PRO A 6 24.74 0.35 -14.61
N GLN A 7 24.19 0.57 -15.81
CA GLN A 7 23.39 1.77 -16.12
C GLN A 7 22.03 1.75 -15.40
N GLU A 8 21.41 0.58 -15.31
CA GLU A 8 20.16 0.39 -14.57
C GLU A 8 20.35 0.65 -13.07
N ASN A 9 21.45 0.18 -12.48
CA ASN A 9 21.77 0.45 -11.08
C ASN A 9 22.04 1.94 -10.82
N THR A 10 22.72 2.64 -11.72
CA THR A 10 22.90 4.10 -11.61
C THR A 10 21.55 4.80 -11.61
N LEU A 11 20.67 4.49 -12.56
CA LEU A 11 19.34 5.10 -12.64
C LEU A 11 18.51 4.82 -11.39
N ARG A 12 18.50 3.57 -10.91
CA ARG A 12 17.84 3.19 -9.65
C ARG A 12 18.30 4.07 -8.49
N PHE A 13 19.60 4.25 -8.30
CA PHE A 13 20.13 5.05 -7.18
C PHE A 13 19.82 6.54 -7.33
N LEU A 14 19.78 7.07 -8.55
CA LEU A 14 19.34 8.43 -8.81
C LEU A 14 17.87 8.62 -8.43
N LEU A 15 16.99 7.71 -8.85
CA LEU A 15 15.56 7.75 -8.48
C LEU A 15 15.37 7.65 -6.97
N ARG A 16 16.11 6.77 -6.29
CA ARG A 16 16.06 6.66 -4.83
C ARG A 16 16.51 7.95 -4.14
N THR A 17 17.56 8.58 -4.66
CA THR A 17 18.05 9.88 -4.15
C THR A 17 17.00 10.96 -4.34
N LEU A 18 16.33 11.00 -5.50
CA LEU A 18 15.21 11.91 -5.75
C LEU A 18 14.06 11.68 -4.78
N ALA A 19 13.74 10.42 -4.44
CA ALA A 19 12.69 10.12 -3.45
C ALA A 19 13.04 10.71 -2.08
N VAL A 20 14.30 10.58 -1.64
CA VAL A 20 14.77 11.20 -0.38
C VAL A 20 14.65 12.72 -0.44
N LEU A 21 15.07 13.35 -1.53
CA LEU A 21 14.96 14.81 -1.70
C LEU A 21 13.50 15.29 -1.72
N CYS A 22 12.60 14.52 -2.35
CA CYS A 22 11.17 14.82 -2.37
C CYS A 22 10.48 14.64 -1.01
N GLY A 23 11.16 14.03 -0.03
CA GLY A 23 10.65 13.94 1.35
C GLY A 23 10.54 15.28 2.07
N VAL A 24 11.06 16.36 1.48
CA VAL A 24 10.89 17.73 1.99
C VAL A 24 10.34 18.66 0.90
N SER A 25 9.56 19.67 1.29
CA SER A 25 8.85 20.56 0.35
C SER A 25 9.77 21.22 -0.67
N LYS A 26 10.98 21.64 -0.26
CA LYS A 26 11.93 22.28 -1.18
C LYS A 26 12.37 21.33 -2.31
N GLY A 27 12.63 20.06 -1.99
CA GLY A 27 13.06 19.09 -3.00
C GLY A 27 11.91 18.63 -3.90
N ALA A 28 10.72 18.42 -3.33
CA ALA A 28 9.52 18.11 -4.11
C ALA A 28 9.20 19.23 -5.12
N LEU A 29 9.16 20.49 -4.66
CA LEU A 29 8.89 21.63 -5.53
C LEU A 29 9.96 21.83 -6.59
N ALA A 30 11.25 21.63 -6.25
CA ALA A 30 12.34 21.74 -7.21
C ALA A 30 12.25 20.69 -8.34
N LEU A 31 11.81 19.47 -8.03
CA LEU A 31 11.56 18.45 -9.05
C LEU A 31 10.39 18.85 -9.95
N LEU A 32 9.28 19.32 -9.34
CA LEU A 32 8.06 19.67 -10.07
C LEU A 32 8.25 20.87 -11.00
N THR A 33 8.97 21.91 -10.58
CA THR A 33 9.22 23.11 -11.41
C THR A 33 10.07 22.81 -12.65
N GLN A 34 10.76 21.68 -12.67
CA GLN A 34 11.57 21.22 -13.80
C GLN A 34 10.84 20.20 -14.70
N GLY A 35 9.52 20.02 -14.54
CA GLY A 35 8.76 19.00 -15.29
C GLY A 35 9.11 17.57 -14.87
N GLY A 36 9.52 17.39 -13.61
CA GLY A 36 9.94 16.08 -13.11
C GLY A 36 8.79 15.09 -12.91
N LEU A 37 7.53 15.56 -12.87
CA LEU A 37 6.38 14.68 -12.67
C LEU A 37 6.19 13.73 -13.86
N GLU A 38 6.26 14.25 -15.08
CA GLU A 38 6.13 13.48 -16.32
C GLU A 38 7.20 12.39 -16.36
N LEU A 39 8.45 12.73 -16.01
CA LEU A 39 9.55 11.76 -15.93
C LEU A 39 9.27 10.67 -14.89
N VAL A 40 8.74 11.02 -13.71
CA VAL A 40 8.41 10.05 -12.67
C VAL A 40 7.30 9.10 -13.14
N VAL A 41 6.25 9.64 -13.77
CA VAL A 41 5.14 8.84 -14.30
C VAL A 41 5.62 7.93 -15.44
N ASP A 42 6.42 8.43 -16.38
CA ASP A 42 6.99 7.64 -17.47
C ASP A 42 7.86 6.49 -16.93
N ARG A 43 8.67 6.75 -15.91
CA ARG A 43 9.50 5.71 -15.27
C ARG A 43 8.68 4.69 -14.50
N LEU A 44 7.61 5.11 -13.84
CA LEU A 44 6.68 4.21 -13.18
C LEU A 44 6.00 3.28 -14.20
N LEU A 45 5.46 3.86 -15.28
CA LEU A 45 4.71 3.15 -16.32
C LEU A 45 5.60 2.29 -17.23
N SER A 46 6.91 2.55 -17.29
CA SER A 46 7.83 1.71 -18.04
C SER A 46 7.81 0.25 -17.58
N THR A 47 7.75 -0.66 -18.54
CA THR A 47 7.88 -2.11 -18.32
C THR A 47 9.31 -2.62 -18.47
N SER A 48 10.26 -1.73 -18.83
CA SER A 48 11.65 -2.11 -19.10
C SER A 48 12.45 -2.48 -17.84
N SER A 49 12.07 -1.96 -16.67
CA SER A 49 12.76 -2.19 -15.39
C SER A 49 11.81 -2.03 -14.21
N SER A 50 11.41 -3.15 -13.60
CA SER A 50 10.56 -3.12 -12.40
C SER A 50 11.25 -2.45 -11.22
N ILE A 51 12.57 -2.60 -11.10
CA ILE A 51 13.36 -2.00 -10.03
C ILE A 51 13.32 -0.46 -10.13
N CYS A 52 13.53 0.10 -11.31
CA CYS A 52 13.41 1.56 -11.49
C CYS A 52 11.98 2.05 -11.28
N SER A 53 10.97 1.30 -11.74
CA SER A 53 9.57 1.65 -11.51
C SER A 53 9.20 1.66 -10.02
N VAL A 54 9.77 0.76 -9.21
CA VAL A 54 9.61 0.77 -7.74
C VAL A 54 10.22 2.03 -7.12
N GLU A 55 11.41 2.44 -7.55
CA GLU A 55 12.01 3.68 -7.04
C GLU A 55 11.18 4.92 -7.47
N ALA A 56 10.62 4.91 -8.68
CA ALA A 56 9.68 5.93 -9.13
C ALA A 56 8.39 5.96 -8.30
N ALA A 57 7.87 4.80 -7.89
CA ALA A 57 6.76 4.72 -6.92
C ALA A 57 7.15 5.34 -5.57
N GLY A 58 8.41 5.20 -5.15
CA GLY A 58 8.93 5.88 -3.96
C GLY A 58 8.89 7.41 -4.07
N ILE A 59 9.27 7.98 -5.22
CA ILE A 59 9.13 9.42 -5.49
C ILE A 59 7.65 9.81 -5.46
N LEU A 60 6.80 9.04 -6.15
CA LEU A 60 5.37 9.33 -6.24
C LEU A 60 4.70 9.30 -4.86
N THR A 61 5.13 8.40 -3.97
CA THR A 61 4.66 8.35 -2.58
C THR A 61 4.89 9.69 -1.87
N GLN A 62 6.05 10.32 -2.06
CA GLN A 62 6.35 11.62 -1.45
C GLN A 62 5.48 12.73 -2.05
N LEU A 63 5.35 12.77 -3.38
CA LEU A 63 4.59 13.81 -4.08
C LEU A 63 3.09 13.75 -3.79
N THR A 64 2.56 12.56 -3.54
CA THR A 64 1.13 12.30 -3.31
C THR A 64 0.76 12.14 -1.83
N ASN A 65 1.71 12.37 -0.91
CA ASN A 65 1.46 12.23 0.53
C ASN A 65 0.25 13.07 0.96
N PRO A 66 -0.79 12.48 1.58
CA PRO A 66 -2.02 13.20 1.95
C PRO A 66 -1.81 14.39 2.89
N GLN A 67 -0.76 14.36 3.72
CA GLN A 67 -0.44 15.43 4.66
C GLN A 67 0.30 16.61 4.00
N SER A 68 0.87 16.39 2.82
CA SER A 68 1.71 17.38 2.12
C SER A 68 1.61 17.17 0.61
N ALA A 69 0.40 17.03 0.08
CA ALA A 69 0.20 16.69 -1.32
C ALA A 69 0.64 17.85 -2.21
N PHE A 70 1.71 17.65 -2.97
CA PHE A 70 2.23 18.65 -3.91
C PHE A 70 1.54 18.59 -5.26
N ILE A 71 0.95 17.43 -5.58
CA ILE A 71 0.29 17.17 -6.86
C ILE A 71 -1.08 16.52 -6.68
N ARG A 72 -1.90 16.66 -7.72
CA ARG A 72 -3.05 15.80 -7.98
C ARG A 72 -2.85 15.15 -9.34
N LEU A 73 -2.96 13.83 -9.38
CA LEU A 73 -2.80 13.08 -10.62
C LEU A 73 -4.11 13.05 -11.41
N ASN A 74 -3.99 13.27 -12.72
CA ASN A 74 -5.03 12.95 -13.68
C ASN A 74 -4.77 11.54 -14.23
N HIS A 75 -5.81 10.88 -14.77
CA HIS A 75 -5.69 9.56 -15.39
C HIS A 75 -4.99 8.52 -14.50
N VAL A 76 -5.50 8.31 -13.28
CA VAL A 76 -4.84 7.45 -12.28
C VAL A 76 -4.95 5.95 -12.55
N GLU A 77 -5.82 5.49 -13.46
CA GLU A 77 -6.08 4.07 -13.66
C GLU A 77 -4.87 3.28 -14.21
N PRO A 78 -4.12 3.77 -15.23
CA PRO A 78 -2.85 3.17 -15.63
C PRO A 78 -1.81 3.14 -14.50
N ILE A 79 -1.75 4.21 -13.69
CA ILE A 79 -0.83 4.33 -12.55
C ILE A 79 -1.16 3.27 -11.50
N ILE A 80 -2.45 3.15 -11.13
CA ILE A 80 -2.93 2.17 -10.16
C ILE A 80 -2.67 0.75 -10.66
N SER A 81 -3.02 0.46 -11.92
CA SER A 81 -2.80 -0.87 -12.52
C SER A 81 -1.32 -1.23 -12.52
N ARG A 82 -0.45 -0.27 -12.86
CA ARG A 82 0.99 -0.49 -12.83
C ARG A 82 1.55 -0.69 -11.42
N LEU A 83 1.12 0.11 -10.44
CA LEU A 83 1.53 -0.04 -9.05
C LEU A 83 1.11 -1.42 -8.50
N LEU A 84 -0.08 -1.86 -8.89
CA LEU A 84 -0.53 -3.20 -8.65
C LEU A 84 0.47 -4.19 -9.29
N ASP A 85 0.79 -4.14 -10.58
CA ASP A 85 1.78 -5.04 -11.20
C ASP A 85 3.11 -5.08 -10.46
N LEU A 86 3.58 -3.94 -9.95
CA LEU A 86 4.80 -3.87 -9.15
C LEU A 86 4.67 -4.63 -7.81
N ILE A 87 3.53 -4.55 -7.13
CA ILE A 87 3.26 -5.32 -5.91
C ILE A 87 3.39 -6.82 -6.18
N ASP A 88 2.90 -7.29 -7.32
CA ASP A 88 3.04 -8.71 -7.72
C ASP A 88 4.50 -9.09 -7.98
N GLN A 89 5.36 -8.13 -8.35
CA GLN A 89 6.77 -8.35 -8.68
C GLN A 89 7.73 -8.13 -7.50
N CYS A 90 7.26 -7.52 -6.40
CA CYS A 90 8.10 -7.20 -5.25
C CYS A 90 8.62 -8.48 -4.55
N LYS A 91 9.92 -8.44 -4.20
CA LYS A 91 10.66 -9.52 -3.51
C LYS A 91 11.24 -9.10 -2.16
N SER A 92 10.99 -7.86 -1.73
CA SER A 92 11.46 -7.34 -0.44
C SER A 92 10.44 -6.38 0.16
N GLY A 93 10.45 -6.28 1.49
CA GLY A 93 9.60 -5.36 2.24
C GLY A 93 9.77 -3.89 1.83
N ASP A 94 11.00 -3.46 1.51
CA ASP A 94 11.26 -2.09 1.05
C ASP A 94 10.56 -1.79 -0.27
N SER A 95 10.69 -2.69 -1.26
CA SER A 95 10.06 -2.50 -2.58
C SER A 95 8.54 -2.53 -2.45
N LEU A 96 8.02 -3.47 -1.65
CA LEU A 96 6.59 -3.61 -1.42
C LEU A 96 6.02 -2.39 -0.68
N LEU A 97 6.76 -1.82 0.28
CA LEU A 97 6.39 -0.61 0.98
C LEU A 97 6.24 0.57 0.01
N LEU A 98 7.22 0.81 -0.87
CA LEU A 98 7.15 1.91 -1.83
C LEU A 98 5.95 1.78 -2.77
N ALA A 99 5.70 0.58 -3.31
CA ALA A 99 4.58 0.35 -4.22
C ALA A 99 3.22 0.47 -3.52
N THR A 100 3.06 -0.11 -2.32
CA THR A 100 1.80 -0.06 -1.55
C THR A 100 1.51 1.34 -1.00
N ALA A 101 2.52 2.08 -0.55
CA ALA A 101 2.37 3.46 -0.08
C ALA A 101 1.96 4.39 -1.23
N ALA A 102 2.60 4.28 -2.40
CA ALA A 102 2.20 5.02 -3.59
C ALA A 102 0.76 4.70 -3.97
N LEU A 103 0.38 3.42 -3.99
CA LEU A 103 -0.99 3.01 -4.33
C LEU A 103 -2.02 3.61 -3.36
N ASN A 104 -1.75 3.56 -2.05
CA ASN A 104 -2.62 4.13 -1.04
C ASN A 104 -2.81 5.65 -1.24
N ASN A 105 -1.72 6.37 -1.51
CA ASN A 105 -1.78 7.82 -1.70
C ASN A 105 -2.52 8.20 -2.98
N VAL A 106 -2.17 7.58 -4.12
CA VAL A 106 -2.80 7.84 -5.43
C VAL A 106 -4.30 7.56 -5.37
N THR A 107 -4.68 6.42 -4.80
CA THR A 107 -6.10 6.03 -4.71
C THR A 107 -6.88 6.89 -3.72
N LEU A 108 -6.22 7.52 -2.73
CA LEU A 108 -6.90 8.43 -1.80
C LEU A 108 -7.26 9.75 -2.48
N GLN A 109 -6.41 10.23 -3.38
CA GLN A 109 -6.63 11.48 -4.10
C GLN A 109 -7.75 11.40 -5.15
N HIS A 110 -8.15 10.19 -5.56
CA HIS A 110 -9.09 9.97 -6.66
C HIS A 110 -10.44 9.38 -6.18
N PRO A 111 -11.60 9.97 -6.55
CA PRO A 111 -12.92 9.50 -6.09
C PRO A 111 -13.18 8.01 -6.36
N ASN A 112 -12.81 7.53 -7.55
CA ASN A 112 -13.00 6.12 -7.94
C ASN A 112 -11.79 5.23 -7.58
N GLY A 113 -10.83 5.74 -6.80
CA GLY A 113 -9.59 5.02 -6.50
C GLY A 113 -9.85 3.66 -5.85
N VAL A 114 -10.80 3.60 -4.91
CA VAL A 114 -11.20 2.34 -4.25
C VAL A 114 -11.89 1.39 -5.23
N ASP A 115 -12.70 1.89 -6.15
CA ASP A 115 -13.38 1.06 -7.16
C ASP A 115 -12.38 0.48 -8.18
N ILE A 116 -11.31 1.21 -8.50
CA ILE A 116 -10.22 0.70 -9.34
C ILE A 116 -9.46 -0.40 -8.57
N MET A 117 -9.14 -0.18 -7.29
CA MET A 117 -8.51 -1.22 -6.45
C MET A 117 -9.37 -2.48 -6.36
N TYR A 118 -10.68 -2.31 -6.18
CA TYR A 118 -11.67 -3.39 -6.13
C TYR A 118 -11.64 -4.24 -7.41
N ARG A 119 -11.74 -3.60 -8.59
CA ARG A 119 -11.76 -4.30 -9.89
C ARG A 119 -10.47 -5.05 -10.22
N ASN A 120 -9.37 -4.72 -9.53
CA ASN A 120 -8.06 -5.32 -9.76
C ASN A 120 -7.60 -6.21 -8.59
N ASP A 121 -8.52 -6.75 -7.80
CA ASP A 121 -8.26 -7.77 -6.77
C ASP A 121 -7.13 -7.38 -5.79
N VAL A 122 -7.12 -6.12 -5.37
CA VAL A 122 -6.05 -5.58 -4.53
C VAL A 122 -5.79 -6.41 -3.27
N ILE A 123 -6.85 -7.01 -2.69
CA ILE A 123 -6.78 -7.76 -1.43
C ILE A 123 -5.95 -9.02 -1.65
N ARG A 124 -6.30 -9.83 -2.65
CA ARG A 124 -5.57 -11.05 -2.99
C ARG A 124 -4.11 -10.74 -3.31
N ARG A 125 -3.85 -9.65 -4.02
CA ARG A 125 -2.50 -9.23 -4.44
C ARG A 125 -1.67 -8.75 -3.26
N PHE A 126 -2.26 -8.00 -2.33
CA PHE A 126 -1.63 -7.58 -1.08
C PHE A 126 -1.27 -8.78 -0.22
N ILE A 127 -2.20 -9.71 0.00
CA ILE A 127 -1.97 -10.92 0.80
C ILE A 127 -0.90 -11.81 0.16
N SER A 128 -0.97 -12.00 -1.16
CA SER A 128 0.03 -12.78 -1.90
C SER A 128 1.42 -12.18 -1.77
N ALA A 129 1.57 -10.86 -1.90
CA ALA A 129 2.85 -10.19 -1.76
C ALA A 129 3.37 -10.19 -0.31
N TYR A 130 2.48 -9.96 0.66
CA TYR A 130 2.78 -9.97 2.09
C TYR A 130 3.33 -11.32 2.57
N ASN A 131 2.75 -12.42 2.09
CA ASN A 131 3.13 -13.78 2.48
C ASN A 131 4.46 -14.26 1.87
N ARG A 132 5.11 -13.45 1.02
CA ARG A 132 6.44 -13.77 0.50
C ARG A 132 7.49 -13.57 1.58
N GLU A 133 8.55 -14.36 1.49
CA GLU A 133 9.72 -14.20 2.35
C GLU A 133 10.22 -12.74 2.31
N ASN A 134 10.59 -12.19 3.46
CA ASN A 134 11.13 -10.84 3.62
C ASN A 134 10.17 -9.67 3.28
N CYS A 135 8.89 -9.92 3.02
CA CYS A 135 7.91 -8.88 2.68
C CYS A 135 7.03 -8.43 3.87
N ALA A 136 6.88 -9.28 4.88
CA ALA A 136 6.06 -9.02 6.07
C ALA A 136 6.73 -8.05 7.08
N THR A 137 6.88 -6.78 6.70
CA THR A 137 7.38 -5.72 7.59
C THR A 137 6.24 -4.96 8.25
N ILE A 138 6.50 -4.36 9.41
CA ILE A 138 5.54 -3.52 10.13
C ILE A 138 5.01 -2.35 9.27
N PHE A 139 5.86 -1.83 8.37
CA PHE A 139 5.50 -0.73 7.48
C PHE A 139 4.55 -1.20 6.37
N VAL A 140 4.79 -2.39 5.81
CA VAL A 140 3.89 -3.01 4.83
C VAL A 140 2.54 -3.35 5.46
N GLN A 141 2.54 -3.90 6.68
CA GLN A 141 1.31 -4.20 7.43
C GLN A 141 0.45 -2.93 7.63
N GLU A 142 1.08 -1.78 7.94
CA GLU A 142 0.36 -0.50 8.02
C GLU A 142 -0.25 -0.08 6.68
N GLN A 143 0.44 -0.29 5.55
CA GLN A 143 -0.12 0.00 4.23
C GLN A 143 -1.29 -0.92 3.89
N ILE A 144 -1.19 -2.21 4.20
CA ILE A 144 -2.25 -3.20 3.94
C ILE A 144 -3.51 -2.87 4.74
N VAL A 145 -3.38 -2.67 6.06
CA VAL A 145 -4.56 -2.38 6.90
C VAL A 145 -5.20 -1.05 6.48
N THR A 146 -4.41 -0.07 6.04
CA THR A 146 -4.93 1.20 5.54
C THR A 146 -5.77 1.02 4.27
N ALA A 147 -5.33 0.18 3.33
CA ALA A 147 -6.14 -0.16 2.15
C ALA A 147 -7.42 -0.92 2.54
N PHE A 148 -7.30 -1.90 3.44
CA PHE A 148 -8.44 -2.73 3.88
C PHE A 148 -9.51 -1.90 4.58
N SER A 149 -9.12 -0.99 5.49
CA SER A 149 -10.07 -0.07 6.14
C SER A 149 -10.84 0.78 5.13
N ARG A 150 -10.21 1.18 4.02
CA ARG A 150 -10.87 1.97 2.97
C ARG A 150 -11.82 1.13 2.11
N LEU A 151 -11.48 -0.12 1.85
CA LEU A 151 -12.38 -1.06 1.16
C LEU A 151 -13.61 -1.37 2.02
N ALA A 152 -13.41 -1.62 3.32
CA ALA A 152 -14.50 -1.84 4.28
C ALA A 152 -15.41 -0.60 4.40
N ALA A 153 -14.85 0.61 4.44
CA ALA A 153 -15.62 1.85 4.46
C ALA A 153 -16.45 2.09 3.19
N ARG A 154 -16.17 1.36 2.10
CA ARG A 154 -16.98 1.35 0.86
C ARG A 154 -17.96 0.17 0.79
N HIS A 155 -18.12 -0.58 1.89
CA HIS A 155 -19.00 -1.74 2.01
C HIS A 155 -18.67 -2.86 1.01
N LEU A 156 -17.39 -3.09 0.75
CA LEU A 156 -16.90 -4.15 -0.14
C LEU A 156 -16.73 -5.50 0.57
N ASP A 157 -17.60 -5.76 1.55
CA ASP A 157 -17.47 -6.79 2.58
C ASP A 157 -17.37 -8.19 1.98
N ARG A 158 -18.23 -8.49 0.99
CA ARG A 158 -18.26 -9.79 0.32
C ARG A 158 -16.93 -10.11 -0.35
N GLN A 159 -16.34 -9.16 -1.07
CA GLN A 159 -15.05 -9.37 -1.73
C GLN A 159 -13.93 -9.49 -0.69
N MET A 160 -13.98 -8.68 0.37
CA MET A 160 -13.02 -8.78 1.47
C MET A 160 -13.02 -10.19 2.10
N VAL A 161 -14.19 -10.78 2.29
CA VAL A 161 -14.34 -12.16 2.79
C VAL A 161 -13.85 -13.17 1.74
N GLU A 162 -14.33 -13.10 0.51
CA GLU A 162 -13.97 -14.03 -0.59
C GLU A 162 -12.46 -14.01 -0.90
N GLN A 163 -11.77 -12.91 -0.65
CA GLN A 163 -10.32 -12.76 -0.84
C GLN A 163 -9.50 -12.99 0.44
N ASN A 164 -10.08 -13.62 1.47
CA ASN A 164 -9.40 -14.03 2.70
C ASN A 164 -8.74 -12.89 3.50
N SER A 165 -9.37 -11.71 3.57
CA SER A 165 -8.86 -10.61 4.39
C SER A 165 -9.04 -10.83 5.90
N ILE A 166 -10.03 -11.63 6.32
CA ILE A 166 -10.38 -11.81 7.74
C ILE A 166 -9.22 -12.37 8.58
N PRO A 167 -8.55 -13.48 8.20
CA PRO A 167 -7.40 -13.97 8.97
C PRO A 167 -6.28 -12.93 9.16
N VAL A 168 -5.98 -12.16 8.12
CA VAL A 168 -4.94 -11.12 8.16
C VAL A 168 -5.33 -9.98 9.11
N LEU A 169 -6.60 -9.56 9.10
CA LEU A 169 -7.09 -8.55 10.03
C LEU A 169 -7.03 -9.04 11.49
N LEU A 170 -7.34 -10.32 11.74
CA LEU A 170 -7.23 -10.92 13.08
C LEU A 170 -5.77 -11.05 13.53
N GLU A 171 -4.85 -11.43 12.63
CA GLU A 171 -3.41 -11.43 12.91
C GLU A 171 -2.93 -10.03 13.33
N PHE A 172 -3.38 -8.99 12.63
CA PHE A 172 -3.02 -7.61 12.92
C PHE A 172 -3.50 -7.11 14.29
N LEU A 173 -4.55 -7.70 14.87
CA LEU A 173 -5.01 -7.39 16.22
C LEU A 173 -3.99 -7.81 17.29
N SER A 174 -3.23 -8.89 17.07
CA SER A 174 -2.24 -9.38 18.04
C SER A 174 -0.82 -8.87 17.78
N LEU A 175 -0.67 -7.94 16.85
CA LEU A 175 0.64 -7.47 16.40
C LEU A 175 1.40 -6.75 17.53
N THR A 176 2.63 -7.20 17.76
CA THR A 176 3.58 -6.59 18.69
C THR A 176 4.95 -6.49 18.03
N HIS A 177 5.68 -5.42 18.33
CA HIS A 177 7.03 -5.20 17.81
C HIS A 177 7.87 -4.45 18.84
N PRO A 178 9.10 -4.91 19.16
CA PRO A 178 9.90 -4.33 20.24
C PRO A 178 10.28 -2.86 19.99
N VAL A 179 10.54 -2.49 18.73
CA VAL A 179 11.01 -1.14 18.36
C VAL A 179 9.88 -0.23 17.88
N HIS A 180 8.78 -0.78 17.38
CA HIS A 180 7.78 -0.03 16.61
C HIS A 180 6.39 -0.12 17.25
N ALA A 181 6.33 0.03 18.57
CA ALA A 181 5.10 -0.09 19.35
C ALA A 181 3.97 0.86 18.87
N ASP A 182 4.32 2.07 18.43
CA ASP A 182 3.33 3.02 17.89
C ASP A 182 2.71 2.56 16.57
N TYR A 183 3.50 1.93 15.69
CA TYR A 183 2.97 1.31 14.47
C TYR A 183 2.01 0.17 14.82
N CYS A 184 2.40 -0.71 15.75
CA CYS A 184 1.52 -1.78 16.22
C CYS A 184 0.20 -1.24 16.79
N ARG A 185 0.24 -0.14 17.56
CA ARG A 185 -0.98 0.50 18.09
C ARG A 185 -1.88 0.99 16.95
N ARG A 186 -1.32 1.69 15.96
CA ARG A 186 -2.09 2.18 14.80
C ARG A 186 -2.67 1.05 13.96
N ILE A 187 -1.89 0.00 13.72
CA ILE A 187 -2.33 -1.17 12.95
C ILE A 187 -3.47 -1.89 13.67
N ARG A 188 -3.31 -2.20 14.96
CA ARG A 188 -4.36 -2.82 15.78
C ARG A 188 -5.65 -2.01 15.78
N TYR A 189 -5.54 -0.69 15.96
CA TYR A 189 -6.69 0.21 15.90
C TYR A 189 -7.40 0.16 14.54
N LYS A 190 -6.67 0.31 13.43
CA LYS A 190 -7.24 0.25 12.07
C LYS A 190 -7.85 -1.12 11.77
N ALA A 191 -7.21 -2.20 12.22
CA ALA A 191 -7.73 -3.56 12.07
C ALA A 191 -9.03 -3.75 12.86
N ALA A 192 -9.09 -3.27 14.10
CA ALA A 192 -10.30 -3.33 14.92
C ALA A 192 -11.45 -2.54 14.30
N VAL A 193 -11.21 -1.32 13.81
CA VAL A 193 -12.21 -0.51 13.11
C VAL A 193 -12.69 -1.20 11.82
N CYS A 194 -11.76 -1.78 11.05
CA CYS A 194 -12.08 -2.54 9.83
C CYS A 194 -12.98 -3.74 10.14
N ILE A 195 -12.60 -4.54 11.15
CA ILE A 195 -13.38 -5.69 11.62
C ILE A 195 -14.76 -5.26 12.12
N GLY A 196 -14.84 -4.19 12.90
CA GLY A 196 -16.12 -3.64 13.37
C GLY A 196 -17.03 -3.20 12.24
N THR A 197 -16.46 -2.66 11.15
CA THR A 197 -17.21 -2.31 9.94
C THR A 197 -17.74 -3.56 9.24
N LEU A 198 -16.90 -4.59 9.06
CA LEU A 198 -17.27 -5.85 8.42
C LEU A 198 -18.34 -6.62 9.22
N ALA A 199 -18.27 -6.56 10.56
CA ALA A 199 -19.23 -7.21 11.46
C ALA A 199 -20.66 -6.65 11.34
N ASN A 200 -20.84 -5.45 10.77
CA ASN A 200 -22.16 -4.88 10.48
C ASN A 200 -22.84 -5.51 9.26
N SER A 201 -22.14 -6.38 8.52
CA SER A 201 -22.68 -7.14 7.39
C SER A 201 -22.89 -8.60 7.77
N GLU A 202 -23.92 -9.25 7.21
CA GLU A 202 -24.17 -10.68 7.46
C GLU A 202 -22.98 -11.55 7.02
N VAL A 203 -22.42 -11.25 5.84
CA VAL A 203 -21.30 -12.01 5.26
C VAL A 203 -20.03 -11.83 6.10
N GLY A 204 -19.73 -10.60 6.52
CA GLY A 204 -18.57 -10.30 7.36
C GLY A 204 -18.70 -10.88 8.77
N LEU A 205 -19.88 -10.78 9.40
CA LEU A 205 -20.13 -11.36 10.71
C LEU A 205 -19.99 -12.89 10.70
N LYS A 206 -20.55 -13.56 9.69
CA LYS A 206 -20.40 -15.00 9.51
C LYS A 206 -18.93 -15.38 9.32
N ALA A 207 -18.21 -14.66 8.46
CA ALA A 207 -16.79 -14.93 8.22
C ALA A 207 -15.93 -14.74 9.49
N LEU A 208 -16.25 -13.74 10.32
CA LEU A 208 -15.58 -13.55 11.61
C LEU A 208 -15.85 -14.72 12.57
N TYR A 209 -17.08 -15.23 12.61
CA TYR A 209 -17.41 -16.42 13.40
C TYR A 209 -16.61 -17.65 12.92
N ASP A 210 -16.59 -17.90 11.61
CA ASP A 210 -15.88 -19.04 11.00
C ASP A 210 -14.35 -18.98 11.23
N ASN A 211 -13.80 -17.79 11.49
CA ASN A 211 -12.38 -17.58 11.77
C ASN A 211 -12.06 -17.41 13.27
N ASN A 212 -12.98 -17.80 14.18
CA ASN A 212 -12.82 -17.67 15.62
C ASN A 212 -12.57 -16.23 16.12
N GLY A 213 -13.14 -15.23 15.44
CA GLY A 213 -12.93 -13.81 15.77
C GLY A 213 -13.34 -13.42 17.21
N TYR A 214 -14.25 -14.17 17.83
CA TYR A 214 -14.69 -13.98 19.22
C TYR A 214 -13.58 -14.22 20.26
N CYS A 215 -12.51 -14.95 19.92
CA CYS A 215 -11.35 -15.09 20.80
C CYS A 215 -10.64 -13.75 21.02
N PHE A 216 -10.75 -12.81 20.07
CA PHE A 216 -10.13 -11.50 20.17
C PHE A 216 -11.01 -10.48 20.89
N SER A 217 -12.34 -10.60 20.86
CA SER A 217 -13.23 -9.70 21.61
C SER A 217 -13.04 -9.76 23.12
N LEU A 218 -12.48 -10.85 23.65
CA LEU A 218 -12.14 -10.98 25.08
C LEU A 218 -10.82 -10.29 25.46
N VAL A 219 -9.97 -9.96 24.49
CA VAL A 219 -8.64 -9.35 24.71
C VAL A 219 -8.69 -7.82 24.62
N PHE A 220 -9.68 -7.26 23.93
CA PHE A 220 -9.85 -5.81 23.80
C PHE A 220 -10.90 -5.27 24.77
N ASN A 221 -10.54 -5.19 26.07
CA ASN A 221 -11.16 -4.17 26.91
C ASN A 221 -10.65 -2.81 26.41
N PHE A 222 -11.49 -2.13 25.63
CA PHE A 222 -11.32 -0.71 25.35
C PHE A 222 -11.65 0.05 26.65
N SER A 223 -10.64 0.23 27.49
CA SER A 223 -10.62 1.17 28.61
C SER A 223 -9.60 2.26 28.34
#